data_AF-A0AAW9H8Q3-F1
#
_entry.id   AF-A0AAW9H8Q3-F1
#
_cell.length_a   1.000
_cell.length_b   1.000
_cell.length_c   1.000
_cell.angle_alpha   90.00
_cell.angle_beta   90.00
_cell.angle_gamma   90.00
#
_symmetry.space_group_name_H-M   'P 1'
#
loop_
_entity.id
_entity.type
_entity.pdbx_description
1 polymer ?
#
loop_
_entity_poly.entity_id
_entity_poly.type
_entity_poly.pdbx_seq_one_letter_code
_entity_poly.pdbx_strand_id
1 'polypeptide(L)'
;MNRTANRDTRWRQGHRLELLENGDAYFRCAFAAIDAARHEVLLETFIWFEDKVGLALKDHLVAAARRGVRVHLLVDAFGSPDLSPGFVRELTEAGAELRLYDQQPTLLGVRLNVFRRNHRKLLVVDGRIGMIGGINWSADHLADFGPEAKQDYAVEVQGPVVADMVAFMRRALATHGTGAGWVPQENVDVPPAGAAEVCFLPRDNAGRSRSIERAYRQAFRNARHQIMLANAYFFPGYGFLRDLCAAARRGVAVKLIFQGQPDTPLALLAARALYRHLVDAGVQIFEYCERPFHGKVAVIDGHWSTVGSSNLDPLSLALNLEANLMIRNAAFARDLHGRLQRLMQRHCREVVPAQVPHGRFWQPLLRPLLFHVLRNVPQWASRLPKRTPRTAVLRRKRHAP
;
A
#
# COMPACT_ATOMS: atom_id res chain seq x y z
N MET A 1 6.89 21.47 24.42
CA MET A 1 5.96 20.47 23.85
C MET A 1 5.51 20.95 22.47
N ASN A 2 5.91 20.25 21.40
CA ASN A 2 5.73 20.70 20.01
C ASN A 2 4.30 20.44 19.52
N ARG A 3 3.45 21.49 19.47
CA ARG A 3 2.05 21.45 18.97
C ARG A 3 1.91 21.03 17.49
N THR A 4 2.99 20.98 16.72
CA THR A 4 2.99 20.62 15.30
C THR A 4 3.13 19.12 15.03
N ALA A 5 3.54 18.30 16.02
CA ALA A 5 3.81 16.88 15.81
C ALA A 5 2.53 15.99 15.76
N ASN A 6 1.37 16.51 16.17
CA ASN A 6 0.19 15.68 16.48
C ASN A 6 -0.99 15.79 15.49
N ARG A 7 -0.84 16.51 14.36
CA ARG A 7 -1.96 16.68 13.39
C ARG A 7 -2.13 15.52 12.41
N ASP A 8 -1.07 14.75 12.15
CA ASP A 8 -1.07 13.72 11.10
C ASP A 8 -1.27 12.29 11.63
N THR A 9 -1.08 12.07 12.92
CA THR A 9 -1.02 10.73 13.53
C THR A 9 -1.97 10.67 14.71
N ARG A 10 -3.13 10.03 14.52
CA ARG A 10 -4.07 9.77 15.61
C ARG A 10 -4.26 8.27 15.79
N TRP A 11 -3.84 7.78 16.96
CA TRP A 11 -4.13 6.42 17.38
C TRP A 11 -5.52 6.34 17.97
N ARG A 12 -6.25 5.28 17.62
CA ARG A 12 -7.59 5.01 18.12
C ARG A 12 -7.62 3.63 18.74
N GLN A 13 -8.28 3.50 19.88
CA GLN A 13 -8.53 2.21 20.53
C GLN A 13 -9.79 1.56 19.94
N GLY A 14 -9.99 0.27 20.21
CA GLY A 14 -11.28 -0.36 19.97
C GLY A 14 -11.44 -1.12 18.66
N HIS A 15 -10.38 -1.70 18.08
CA HIS A 15 -10.46 -2.31 16.75
C HIS A 15 -10.45 -3.84 16.79
N ARG A 16 -11.25 -4.43 15.90
CA ARG A 16 -11.11 -5.82 15.45
C ARG A 16 -10.39 -5.81 14.12
N LEU A 17 -9.45 -6.74 13.95
CA LEU A 17 -8.59 -6.84 12.78
C LEU A 17 -8.59 -8.28 12.30
N GLU A 18 -8.65 -8.47 11.00
CA GLU A 18 -8.43 -9.75 10.35
C GLU A 18 -7.34 -9.60 9.29
N LEU A 19 -6.29 -10.42 9.39
CA LEU A 19 -5.22 -10.45 8.41
C LEU A 19 -5.66 -11.29 7.21
N LEU A 20 -5.70 -10.66 6.05
CA LEU A 20 -6.10 -11.27 4.79
C LEU A 20 -4.84 -11.54 3.97
N GLU A 21 -4.62 -12.81 3.63
CA GLU A 21 -3.46 -13.25 2.86
C GLU A 21 -3.92 -13.66 1.45
N ASN A 22 -3.28 -13.07 0.44
CA ASN A 22 -3.58 -13.25 -0.99
C ASN A 22 -5.03 -12.88 -1.38
N GLY A 23 -5.32 -13.01 -2.67
CA GLY A 23 -6.61 -12.67 -3.26
C GLY A 23 -7.76 -13.54 -2.75
N ASP A 24 -7.53 -14.83 -2.53
CA ASP A 24 -8.59 -15.78 -2.12
C ASP A 24 -9.28 -15.35 -0.82
N ALA A 25 -8.52 -14.95 0.20
CA ALA A 25 -9.09 -14.44 1.44
C ALA A 25 -9.68 -13.04 1.25
N TYR A 26 -8.94 -12.16 0.56
CA TYR A 26 -9.32 -10.75 0.41
C TYR A 26 -10.61 -10.57 -0.40
N PHE A 27 -10.70 -11.16 -1.60
CA PHE A 27 -11.86 -11.00 -2.48
C PHE A 27 -13.11 -11.61 -1.87
N ARG A 28 -13.01 -12.77 -1.21
CA ARG A 28 -14.15 -13.38 -0.51
C ARG A 28 -14.73 -12.44 0.55
N CYS A 29 -13.89 -11.88 1.42
CA CYS A 29 -14.35 -10.95 2.46
C CYS A 29 -14.89 -9.65 1.84
N ALA A 30 -14.21 -9.11 0.82
CA ALA A 30 -14.61 -7.87 0.17
C ALA A 30 -15.96 -8.00 -0.57
N PHE A 31 -16.18 -9.09 -1.30
CA PHE A 31 -17.45 -9.37 -1.98
C PHE A 31 -18.59 -9.56 -0.97
N ALA A 32 -18.36 -10.33 0.09
CA ALA A 32 -19.35 -10.49 1.16
C ALA A 32 -19.73 -9.15 1.81
N ALA A 33 -18.76 -8.26 2.03
CA ALA A 33 -19.02 -6.92 2.55
C ALA A 33 -19.85 -6.09 1.56
N ILE A 34 -19.49 -6.06 0.27
CA ILE A 34 -20.21 -5.31 -0.78
C ILE A 34 -21.65 -5.84 -0.95
N ASP A 35 -21.85 -7.15 -0.89
CA ASP A 35 -23.17 -7.76 -0.99
C ASP A 35 -24.06 -7.43 0.21
N ALA A 36 -23.48 -7.33 1.40
CA ALA A 36 -24.17 -6.93 2.62
C ALA A 36 -24.41 -5.41 2.73
N ALA A 37 -23.81 -4.59 1.86
CA ALA A 37 -23.87 -3.13 1.93
C ALA A 37 -25.31 -2.60 1.83
N ARG A 38 -25.62 -1.59 2.65
CA ARG A 38 -26.94 -0.96 2.75
C ARG A 38 -26.95 0.52 2.41
N HIS A 39 -25.82 1.22 2.54
CA HIS A 39 -25.77 2.68 2.47
C HIS A 39 -24.71 3.18 1.50
N GLU A 40 -23.47 2.71 1.62
CA GLU A 40 -22.36 3.26 0.85
C GLU A 40 -21.22 2.25 0.67
N VAL A 41 -20.64 2.25 -0.53
CA VAL A 41 -19.36 1.59 -0.84
C VAL A 41 -18.42 2.65 -1.41
N LEU A 42 -17.27 2.82 -0.76
CA LEU A 42 -16.16 3.64 -1.22
C LEU A 42 -15.03 2.71 -1.65
N LEU A 43 -14.55 2.84 -2.88
CA LEU A 43 -13.42 2.08 -3.39
C LEU A 43 -12.36 3.00 -4.00
N GLU A 44 -11.12 2.87 -3.55
CA GLU A 44 -9.94 3.41 -4.22
C GLU A 44 -9.01 2.26 -4.62
N THR A 45 -8.58 2.21 -5.88
CA THR A 45 -7.63 1.19 -6.35
C THR A 45 -6.68 1.71 -7.42
N PHE A 46 -5.50 1.10 -7.49
CA PHE A 46 -4.53 1.34 -8.55
C PHE A 46 -4.84 0.51 -9.80
N ILE A 47 -4.91 -0.81 -9.64
CA ILE A 47 -5.21 -1.75 -10.71
C ILE A 47 -6.62 -2.31 -10.53
N TRP A 48 -7.36 -2.29 -11.63
CA TRP A 48 -8.59 -3.02 -11.87
C TRP A 48 -8.56 -3.56 -13.30
N PHE A 49 -8.43 -4.87 -13.44
CA PHE A 49 -8.40 -5.54 -14.74
C PHE A 49 -9.74 -6.19 -15.06
N GLU A 50 -10.11 -6.24 -16.35
CA GLU A 50 -11.31 -6.95 -16.82
C GLU A 50 -11.08 -8.47 -16.93
N ASP A 51 -10.56 -9.06 -15.87
CA ASP A 51 -10.45 -10.51 -15.70
C ASP A 51 -11.58 -11.04 -14.80
N LYS A 52 -11.52 -12.33 -14.45
CA LYS A 52 -12.54 -12.96 -13.60
C LYS A 52 -12.74 -12.26 -12.24
N VAL A 53 -11.69 -11.67 -11.66
CA VAL A 53 -11.78 -10.95 -10.38
C VAL A 53 -12.40 -9.58 -10.58
N GLY A 54 -11.93 -8.82 -11.56
CA GLY A 54 -12.45 -7.47 -11.78
C GLY A 54 -13.85 -7.45 -12.37
N LEU A 55 -14.24 -8.45 -13.17
CA LEU A 55 -15.61 -8.66 -13.61
C LEU A 55 -16.53 -9.02 -12.43
N ALA A 56 -16.10 -9.92 -11.55
CA ALA A 56 -16.85 -10.24 -10.33
C ALA A 56 -17.03 -8.99 -9.46
N LEU A 57 -15.97 -8.20 -9.22
CA LEU A 57 -16.08 -6.93 -8.50
C LEU A 57 -17.11 -6.00 -9.14
N LYS A 58 -17.06 -5.84 -10.47
CA LYS A 58 -18.02 -5.01 -11.21
C LYS A 58 -19.45 -5.50 -10.97
N ASP A 59 -19.70 -6.80 -11.06
CA ASP A 59 -21.03 -7.39 -10.87
C ASP A 59 -21.55 -7.15 -9.44
N HIS A 60 -20.72 -7.35 -8.42
CA HIS A 60 -21.06 -7.06 -7.02
C HIS A 60 -21.40 -5.57 -6.79
N LEU A 61 -20.61 -4.67 -7.37
CA LEU A 61 -20.84 -3.22 -7.27
C LEU A 61 -22.08 -2.76 -8.04
N VAL A 62 -22.32 -3.32 -9.24
CA VAL A 62 -23.54 -3.09 -10.03
C VAL A 62 -24.77 -3.55 -9.26
N ALA A 63 -24.72 -4.74 -8.66
CA ALA A 63 -25.79 -5.26 -7.82
C ALA A 63 -26.05 -4.34 -6.61
N ALA A 64 -25.00 -3.89 -5.92
CA ALA A 64 -25.13 -2.94 -4.81
C ALA A 64 -25.76 -1.61 -5.25
N ALA A 65 -25.29 -1.02 -6.36
CA ALA A 65 -25.84 0.22 -6.88
C ALA A 65 -27.33 0.08 -7.26
N ARG A 66 -27.73 -1.05 -7.88
CA ARG A 66 -29.12 -1.35 -8.21
C ARG A 66 -30.01 -1.52 -6.98
N ARG A 67 -29.46 -1.95 -5.84
CA ARG A 67 -30.17 -1.98 -4.54
C ARG A 67 -30.31 -0.59 -3.90
N GLY A 68 -29.74 0.47 -4.50
CA GLY A 68 -29.77 1.84 -3.99
C GLY A 68 -28.58 2.20 -3.09
N VAL A 69 -27.56 1.35 -3.00
CA VAL A 69 -26.31 1.67 -2.28
C VAL A 69 -25.54 2.74 -3.05
N ARG A 70 -25.02 3.76 -2.36
CA ARG A 70 -24.15 4.75 -3.00
C ARG A 70 -22.78 4.13 -3.27
N VAL A 71 -22.42 4.00 -4.54
CA VAL A 71 -21.13 3.42 -4.93
C VAL A 71 -20.23 4.52 -5.50
N HIS A 72 -19.13 4.83 -4.81
CA HIS A 72 -18.13 5.79 -5.29
C HIS A 72 -16.80 5.09 -5.55
N LEU A 73 -16.30 5.23 -6.78
CA LEU A 73 -15.11 4.53 -7.24
C LEU A 73 -14.07 5.57 -7.68
N LEU A 74 -12.84 5.45 -7.18
CA LEU A 74 -11.69 6.22 -7.64
C LEU A 74 -10.60 5.25 -8.10
N VAL A 75 -10.44 5.17 -9.42
CA VAL A 75 -9.57 4.20 -10.08
C VAL A 75 -8.42 4.94 -10.74
N ASP A 76 -7.20 4.46 -10.55
CA ASP A 76 -6.03 5.01 -11.22
C ASP A 76 -6.02 4.66 -12.72
N ALA A 77 -6.05 5.67 -13.59
CA ALA A 77 -6.09 5.46 -15.04
C ALA A 77 -4.78 4.89 -15.64
N PHE A 78 -3.66 4.96 -14.91
CA PHE A 78 -2.39 4.37 -15.33
C PHE A 78 -2.32 2.90 -14.91
N GLY A 79 -2.78 2.56 -13.71
CA GLY A 79 -2.87 1.16 -13.30
C GLY A 79 -3.99 0.39 -14.01
N SER A 80 -5.04 1.09 -14.48
CA SER A 80 -6.22 0.48 -15.12
C SER A 80 -6.48 1.06 -16.53
N PRO A 81 -5.56 0.88 -17.50
CA PRO A 81 -5.72 1.45 -18.85
C PRO A 81 -6.85 0.82 -19.67
N ASP A 82 -7.09 -0.47 -19.45
CA ASP A 82 -7.81 -1.32 -20.40
C ASP A 82 -9.29 -1.50 -20.02
N LEU A 83 -9.85 -0.56 -19.27
CA LEU A 83 -11.29 -0.56 -18.95
C LEU A 83 -12.09 -0.21 -20.21
N SER A 84 -12.83 -1.19 -20.72
CA SER A 84 -13.66 -1.11 -21.90
C SER A 84 -14.83 -0.14 -21.71
N PRO A 85 -15.32 0.50 -22.78
CA PRO A 85 -16.50 1.35 -22.72
C PRO A 85 -17.74 0.62 -22.20
N GLY A 86 -17.85 -0.69 -22.45
CA GLY A 86 -18.95 -1.52 -21.96
C GLY A 86 -18.93 -1.67 -20.44
N PHE A 87 -17.76 -1.99 -19.89
CA PHE A 87 -17.55 -2.13 -18.45
C PHE A 87 -17.88 -0.84 -17.68
N VAL A 88 -17.35 0.29 -18.17
CA VAL A 88 -17.60 1.62 -17.62
C VAL A 88 -19.09 1.99 -17.71
N ARG A 89 -19.72 1.70 -18.86
CA ARG A 89 -21.14 2.01 -19.07
C ARG A 89 -22.02 1.25 -18.09
N GLU A 90 -21.79 -0.04 -17.90
CA GLU A 90 -22.61 -0.86 -17.02
C GLU A 90 -22.57 -0.37 -15.56
N LEU A 91 -21.38 -0.03 -15.05
CA LEU A 91 -21.22 0.58 -13.73
C LEU A 91 -21.97 1.91 -13.60
N THR A 92 -21.79 2.80 -14.58
CA THR A 92 -22.38 4.15 -14.52
C THR A 92 -23.89 4.14 -14.74
N GLU A 93 -24.42 3.22 -15.54
CA GLU A 93 -25.86 3.01 -15.73
C GLU A 93 -26.53 2.40 -14.49
N ALA A 94 -25.82 1.53 -13.76
CA ALA A 94 -26.28 1.01 -12.48
C ALA A 94 -26.33 2.07 -11.37
N GLY A 95 -25.69 3.22 -11.57
CA GLY A 95 -25.68 4.35 -10.63
C GLY A 95 -24.36 4.54 -9.88
N ALA A 96 -23.30 3.79 -10.20
CA ALA A 96 -21.99 3.99 -9.60
C ALA A 96 -21.33 5.29 -10.10
N GLU A 97 -20.72 6.03 -9.19
CA GLU A 97 -19.92 7.21 -9.51
C GLU A 97 -18.45 6.82 -9.73
N LEU A 98 -18.07 6.57 -10.98
CA LEU A 98 -16.68 6.24 -11.33
C LEU A 98 -15.85 7.50 -11.61
N ARG A 99 -14.68 7.58 -10.98
CA ARG A 99 -13.69 8.63 -11.20
C ARG A 99 -12.36 8.03 -11.63
N LEU A 100 -11.85 8.46 -12.78
CA LEU A 100 -10.52 8.09 -13.25
C LEU A 100 -9.50 9.12 -12.78
N TYR A 101 -8.52 8.69 -12.00
CA TYR A 101 -7.45 9.54 -11.49
C TYR A 101 -6.34 9.72 -12.54
N ASP A 102 -6.03 10.99 -12.84
CA ASP A 102 -4.99 11.46 -13.75
C ASP A 102 -4.93 10.66 -15.07
N GLN A 103 -6.07 10.60 -15.76
CA GLN A 103 -6.18 10.04 -17.10
C GLN A 103 -5.46 10.95 -18.10
N GLN A 104 -4.56 10.38 -18.89
CA GLN A 104 -3.77 11.09 -19.90
C GLN A 104 -3.76 10.31 -21.21
N PRO A 105 -3.66 11.01 -22.37
CA PRO A 105 -3.51 10.34 -23.65
C PRO A 105 -2.18 9.59 -23.71
N THR A 106 -2.20 8.46 -24.39
CA THR A 106 -1.00 7.71 -24.75
C THR A 106 -0.31 8.42 -25.91
N LEU A 107 0.99 8.70 -25.79
CA LEU A 107 1.80 9.28 -26.87
C LEU A 107 2.69 8.19 -27.48
N LEU A 108 2.50 7.89 -28.76
CA LEU A 108 3.25 6.84 -29.48
C LEU A 108 3.21 5.47 -28.76
N GLY A 109 2.06 5.09 -28.19
CA GLY A 109 1.93 3.84 -27.42
C GLY A 109 2.47 3.89 -25.99
N VAL A 110 3.08 5.01 -25.56
CA VAL A 110 3.69 5.15 -24.22
C VAL A 110 2.93 6.17 -23.36
N ARG A 111 2.71 5.83 -22.09
CA ARG A 111 2.14 6.72 -21.07
C ARG A 111 3.26 7.37 -20.27
N LEU A 112 3.38 8.70 -20.38
CA LEU A 112 4.50 9.45 -19.79
C LEU A 112 4.22 9.92 -18.34
N ASN A 113 2.98 9.81 -17.85
CA ASN A 113 2.57 10.27 -16.53
C ASN A 113 2.80 9.23 -15.42
N VAL A 114 4.02 8.69 -15.35
CA VAL A 114 4.41 7.63 -14.41
C VAL A 114 4.53 8.08 -12.95
N PHE A 115 4.48 9.39 -12.69
CA PHE A 115 4.70 9.97 -11.37
C PHE A 115 3.38 10.37 -10.69
N ARG A 116 3.35 10.31 -9.35
CA ARG A 116 2.24 10.78 -8.51
C ARG A 116 0.92 10.03 -8.76
N ARG A 117 1.02 8.73 -9.03
CA ARG A 117 -0.12 7.83 -9.23
C ARG A 117 -0.84 7.53 -7.91
N ASN A 118 -2.12 7.19 -7.98
CA ASN A 118 -2.87 6.69 -6.83
C ASN A 118 -2.58 5.21 -6.62
N HIS A 119 -1.67 4.89 -5.71
CA HIS A 119 -1.31 3.51 -5.38
C HIS A 119 -2.11 2.93 -4.20
N ARG A 120 -3.07 3.67 -3.64
CA ARG A 120 -3.89 3.19 -2.53
C ARG A 120 -4.83 2.07 -2.99
N LYS A 121 -5.03 1.08 -2.13
CA LYS A 121 -6.09 0.06 -2.24
C LYS A 121 -6.90 0.13 -0.96
N LEU A 122 -8.04 0.82 -1.04
CA LEU A 122 -8.91 1.08 0.09
C LEU A 122 -10.33 0.69 -0.30
N LEU A 123 -10.98 -0.11 0.53
CA LEU A 123 -12.41 -0.38 0.45
C LEU A 123 -13.03 0.01 1.79
N VAL A 124 -14.12 0.77 1.75
CA VAL A 124 -14.94 1.02 2.93
C VAL A 124 -16.39 0.73 2.59
N VAL A 125 -17.04 -0.07 3.43
CA VAL A 125 -18.45 -0.43 3.30
C VAL A 125 -19.22 0.06 4.52
N ASP A 126 -20.27 0.82 4.26
CA ASP A 126 -21.22 1.40 5.21
C ASP A 126 -20.58 2.20 6.37
N GLY A 127 -19.32 2.62 6.21
CA GLY A 127 -18.54 3.24 7.29
C GLY A 127 -18.28 2.32 8.48
N ARG A 128 -18.45 1.00 8.32
CA ARG A 128 -18.32 -0.01 9.37
C ARG A 128 -17.14 -0.95 9.15
N ILE A 129 -16.92 -1.34 7.90
CA ILE A 129 -15.83 -2.24 7.50
C ILE A 129 -14.88 -1.43 6.62
N GLY A 130 -13.59 -1.43 6.98
CA GLY A 130 -12.52 -0.91 6.15
C GLY A 130 -11.55 -2.01 5.75
N MET A 131 -11.04 -1.98 4.52
CA MET A 131 -9.98 -2.86 4.07
C MET A 131 -8.87 -2.07 3.39
N ILE A 132 -7.63 -2.51 3.61
CA ILE A 132 -6.43 -1.84 3.11
C ILE A 132 -5.27 -2.82 2.99
N GLY A 133 -4.46 -2.68 1.93
CA GLY A 133 -3.31 -3.57 1.71
C GLY A 133 -2.59 -3.36 0.38
N GLY A 134 -1.87 -4.39 -0.05
CA GLY A 134 -1.14 -4.43 -1.32
C GLY A 134 -1.94 -5.02 -2.49
N ILE A 135 -3.03 -5.74 -2.21
CA ILE A 135 -3.78 -6.54 -3.17
C ILE A 135 -4.56 -5.67 -4.17
N ASN A 136 -4.39 -5.94 -5.47
CA ASN A 136 -5.15 -5.30 -6.55
C ASN A 136 -6.35 -6.15 -6.99
N TRP A 137 -7.26 -5.54 -7.76
CA TRP A 137 -8.40 -6.25 -8.37
C TRP A 137 -8.00 -6.91 -9.68
N SER A 138 -7.32 -8.04 -9.54
CA SER A 138 -6.74 -8.82 -10.64
C SER A 138 -6.61 -10.30 -10.23
N ALA A 139 -6.75 -11.19 -11.22
CA ALA A 139 -6.66 -12.64 -11.06
C ALA A 139 -5.28 -13.11 -10.62
N ASP A 140 -4.22 -12.32 -10.87
CA ASP A 140 -2.84 -12.61 -10.45
C ASP A 140 -2.63 -12.67 -8.94
N HIS A 141 -3.63 -12.36 -8.12
CA HIS A 141 -3.60 -12.54 -6.68
C HIS A 141 -4.26 -13.85 -6.20
N LEU A 142 -4.88 -14.62 -7.10
CA LEU A 142 -5.52 -15.90 -6.77
C LEU A 142 -4.53 -17.06 -6.89
N ALA A 143 -4.66 -18.05 -6.01
CA ALA A 143 -3.82 -19.25 -6.05
C ALA A 143 -3.92 -20.01 -7.38
N ASP A 144 -5.10 -20.02 -8.00
CA ASP A 144 -5.36 -20.70 -9.27
C ASP A 144 -4.78 -19.98 -10.51
N PHE A 145 -4.14 -18.81 -10.34
CA PHE A 145 -3.39 -18.14 -11.40
C PHE A 145 -2.08 -18.87 -11.74
N GLY A 146 -1.65 -19.80 -10.90
CA GLY A 146 -0.47 -20.63 -11.12
C GLY A 146 0.82 -20.02 -10.53
N PRO A 147 2.00 -20.31 -11.13
CA PRO A 147 3.30 -19.89 -10.57
C PRO A 147 3.46 -18.37 -10.41
N GLU A 148 2.72 -17.58 -11.20
CA GLU A 148 2.75 -16.11 -11.15
C GLU A 148 1.78 -15.52 -10.11
N ALA A 149 1.10 -16.36 -9.33
CA ALA A 149 0.19 -15.91 -8.28
C ALA A 149 0.93 -15.12 -7.20
N LYS A 150 0.58 -13.84 -7.02
CA LYS A 150 1.24 -12.92 -6.11
C LYS A 150 0.96 -13.25 -4.65
N GLN A 151 2.04 -13.38 -3.88
CA GLN A 151 1.98 -13.38 -2.43
C GLN A 151 1.84 -11.95 -1.90
N ASP A 152 0.73 -11.63 -1.25
CA ASP A 152 0.47 -10.28 -0.71
C ASP A 152 -0.44 -10.30 0.52
N TYR A 153 -0.59 -9.16 1.18
CA TYR A 153 -1.33 -9.01 2.42
C TYR A 153 -2.24 -7.78 2.39
N ALA A 154 -3.41 -7.93 2.98
CA ALA A 154 -4.34 -6.88 3.32
C ALA A 154 -4.86 -7.09 4.75
N VAL A 155 -5.58 -6.11 5.27
CA VAL A 155 -6.23 -6.20 6.57
C VAL A 155 -7.65 -5.69 6.46
N GLU A 156 -8.60 -6.44 7.00
CA GLU A 156 -9.92 -5.93 7.34
C GLU A 156 -9.86 -5.31 8.74
N VAL A 157 -10.48 -4.15 8.89
CA VAL A 157 -10.61 -3.44 10.15
C VAL A 157 -12.05 -3.03 10.39
N GLN A 158 -12.51 -3.26 11.62
CA GLN A 158 -13.76 -2.72 12.16
C GLN A 158 -13.45 -1.92 13.42
N GLY A 159 -14.12 -0.79 13.59
CA GLY A 159 -13.95 0.10 14.73
C GLY A 159 -13.65 1.56 14.34
N PRO A 160 -13.32 2.41 15.32
CA PRO A 160 -13.27 3.87 15.17
C PRO A 160 -12.42 4.42 14.00
N VAL A 161 -11.36 3.72 13.58
CA VAL A 161 -10.49 4.15 12.47
C VAL A 161 -11.20 4.14 11.12
N VAL A 162 -12.29 3.39 10.96
CA VAL A 162 -13.05 3.37 9.70
C VAL A 162 -13.64 4.75 9.41
N ALA A 163 -14.00 5.54 10.43
CA ALA A 163 -14.43 6.93 10.24
C ALA A 163 -13.33 7.83 9.66
N ASP A 164 -12.06 7.61 10.03
CA ASP A 164 -10.93 8.32 9.42
C ASP A 164 -10.76 7.94 7.95
N MET A 165 -10.91 6.65 7.62
CA MET A 165 -10.86 6.16 6.25
C MET A 165 -12.00 6.75 5.40
N VAL A 166 -13.24 6.75 5.90
CA VAL A 166 -14.40 7.40 5.23
C VAL A 166 -14.12 8.87 4.97
N ALA A 167 -13.72 9.61 6.01
CA ALA A 167 -13.45 11.04 5.90
C ALA A 167 -12.33 11.32 4.89
N PHE A 168 -11.30 10.47 4.86
CA PHE A 168 -10.21 10.57 3.91
C PHE A 168 -10.66 10.32 2.48
N MET A 169 -11.35 9.20 2.23
CA MET A 169 -11.81 8.83 0.88
C MET A 169 -12.82 9.85 0.34
N ARG A 170 -13.77 10.32 1.15
CA ARG A 170 -14.67 11.42 0.75
C ARG A 170 -13.91 12.71 0.45
N ARG A 171 -12.88 13.04 1.24
CA ARG A 171 -12.01 14.19 0.96
C ARG A 171 -11.23 13.99 -0.33
N ALA A 172 -10.75 12.79 -0.62
CA ALA A 172 -10.06 12.46 -1.86
C ALA A 172 -10.99 12.67 -3.06
N LEU A 173 -12.23 12.18 -2.99
CA LEU A 173 -13.24 12.43 -4.03
C LEU A 173 -13.47 13.94 -4.25
N ALA A 174 -13.49 14.74 -3.18
CA ALA A 174 -13.64 16.20 -3.24
C ALA A 174 -12.37 16.97 -3.69
N THR A 175 -11.19 16.32 -3.70
CA THR A 175 -9.90 16.97 -3.98
C THR A 175 -9.12 16.26 -5.10
N HIS A 176 -9.83 15.85 -6.15
CA HIS A 176 -9.25 15.20 -7.33
C HIS A 176 -8.37 13.98 -7.00
N GLY A 177 -8.82 13.17 -6.04
CA GLY A 177 -8.15 11.96 -5.57
C GLY A 177 -6.97 12.19 -4.62
N THR A 178 -6.63 13.44 -4.29
CA THR A 178 -5.42 13.71 -3.48
C THR A 178 -5.64 13.52 -1.98
N GLY A 179 -6.83 13.86 -1.46
CA GLY A 179 -7.10 13.92 -0.03
C GLY A 179 -6.54 15.19 0.63
N ALA A 180 -6.17 16.22 -0.15
CA ALA A 180 -5.51 17.42 0.34
C ALA A 180 -6.32 18.12 1.44
N GLY A 181 -5.67 18.48 2.55
CA GLY A 181 -6.32 19.14 3.68
C GLY A 181 -7.21 18.24 4.54
N TRP A 182 -7.26 16.92 4.29
CA TRP A 182 -7.86 15.98 5.24
C TRP A 182 -7.19 16.10 6.62
N VAL A 183 -7.93 15.84 7.70
CA VAL A 183 -7.41 15.68 9.06
C VAL A 183 -8.18 14.55 9.74
N PRO A 184 -7.56 13.81 10.69
CA PRO A 184 -8.27 12.80 11.48
C PRO A 184 -9.50 13.39 12.18
N GLN A 185 -10.62 12.66 12.18
CA GLN A 185 -11.91 13.15 12.69
C GLN A 185 -11.89 13.28 14.21
N GLU A 186 -12.13 14.46 14.80
CA GLU A 186 -12.04 14.65 16.26
C GLU A 186 -12.99 13.74 17.06
N ASN A 187 -14.25 13.70 16.67
CA ASN A 187 -15.28 12.84 17.24
C ASN A 187 -15.75 11.85 16.17
N VAL A 188 -15.84 10.57 16.53
CA VAL A 188 -16.29 9.50 15.63
C VAL A 188 -17.38 8.69 16.30
N ASP A 189 -18.50 8.54 15.61
CA ASP A 189 -19.64 7.75 16.06
C ASP A 189 -19.59 6.34 15.43
N VAL A 190 -18.45 5.67 15.62
CA VAL A 190 -18.25 4.28 15.19
C VAL A 190 -17.90 3.48 16.44
N PRO A 191 -18.70 2.49 16.84
CA PRO A 191 -18.49 1.76 18.08
C PRO A 191 -17.20 0.93 18.04
N PRO A 192 -16.51 0.76 19.18
CA PRO A 192 -15.44 -0.21 19.33
C PRO A 192 -15.89 -1.62 18.95
N ALA A 193 -15.03 -2.37 18.25
CA ALA A 193 -15.28 -3.74 17.80
C ALA A 193 -14.28 -4.77 18.36
N GLY A 194 -13.23 -4.32 19.05
CA GLY A 194 -12.16 -5.16 19.60
C GLY A 194 -11.16 -4.38 20.46
N ALA A 195 -9.95 -4.92 20.62
CA ALA A 195 -8.95 -4.40 21.56
C ALA A 195 -7.70 -3.77 20.90
N ALA A 196 -7.62 -3.75 19.57
CA ALA A 196 -6.44 -3.21 18.88
C ALA A 196 -6.45 -1.67 18.86
N GLU A 197 -5.26 -1.08 19.00
CA GLU A 197 -5.03 0.34 18.76
C GLU A 197 -4.53 0.53 17.32
N VAL A 198 -5.20 1.37 16.54
CA VAL A 198 -4.94 1.54 15.10
C VAL A 198 -4.81 3.01 14.75
N CYS A 199 -3.88 3.32 13.85
CA CYS A 199 -3.71 4.65 13.26
C CYS A 199 -3.72 4.52 11.74
N PHE A 200 -4.64 5.24 11.08
CA PHE A 200 -4.66 5.35 9.62
C PHE A 200 -3.73 6.46 9.16
N LEU A 201 -2.76 6.10 8.31
CA LEU A 201 -1.74 7.02 7.80
C LEU A 201 -1.77 7.07 6.28
N PRO A 202 -2.45 8.07 5.70
CA PRO A 202 -2.30 8.38 4.29
C PRO A 202 -1.00 9.14 4.05
N ARG A 203 -0.44 8.95 2.87
CA ARG A 203 0.68 9.70 2.32
C ARG A 203 0.21 10.42 1.06
N ASP A 204 0.36 11.75 1.07
CA ASP A 204 0.01 12.63 -0.03
C ASP A 204 1.15 13.61 -0.34
N ASN A 205 0.97 14.40 -1.39
CA ASN A 205 1.92 15.43 -1.81
C ASN A 205 1.58 16.82 -1.25
N ALA A 206 0.66 16.92 -0.28
CA ALA A 206 0.07 18.17 0.20
C ALA A 206 0.17 18.34 1.74
N GLY A 207 1.16 17.69 2.37
CA GLY A 207 1.47 17.87 3.80
C GLY A 207 1.92 16.59 4.51
N ARG A 208 1.55 15.42 3.99
CA ARG A 208 1.84 14.11 4.61
C ARG A 208 2.84 13.25 3.86
N SER A 209 3.73 13.86 3.08
CA SER A 209 4.67 13.13 2.22
C SER A 209 5.67 12.22 2.95
N ARG A 210 5.79 12.35 4.28
CA ARG A 210 6.69 11.54 5.11
C ARG A 210 5.99 10.86 6.30
N SER A 211 4.66 10.86 6.37
CA SER A 211 3.90 10.31 7.52
C SER A 211 4.28 8.85 7.80
N ILE A 212 4.26 8.03 6.76
CA ILE A 212 4.57 6.59 6.81
C ILE A 212 6.05 6.35 7.13
N GLU A 213 6.98 7.05 6.46
CA GLU A 213 8.42 6.94 6.75
C GLU A 213 8.72 7.33 8.22
N ARG A 214 8.10 8.39 8.74
CA ARG A 214 8.28 8.82 10.14
C ARG A 214 7.82 7.76 11.13
N ALA A 215 6.69 7.10 10.86
CA ALA A 215 6.17 6.03 11.72
C ALA A 215 7.13 4.83 11.78
N TYR A 216 7.62 4.35 10.63
CA TYR A 216 8.64 3.29 10.57
C TYR A 216 9.90 3.67 11.36
N ARG A 217 10.44 4.87 11.11
CA ARG A 217 11.66 5.35 11.78
C ARG A 217 11.49 5.51 13.29
N GLN A 218 10.31 5.92 13.75
CA GLN A 218 10.01 5.95 15.18
C GLN A 218 9.98 4.53 15.77
N ALA A 219 9.36 3.58 15.07
CA ALA A 219 9.31 2.19 15.50
C ALA A 219 10.71 1.54 15.54
N PHE A 220 11.56 1.75 14.53
CA PHE A 220 12.94 1.22 14.53
C PHE A 220 13.82 1.78 15.65
N ARG A 221 13.66 3.07 15.97
CA ARG A 221 14.40 3.69 17.08
C ARG A 221 13.98 3.13 18.44
N ASN A 222 12.73 2.71 18.57
CA ASN A 222 12.18 2.16 19.80
C ASN A 222 12.31 0.64 19.91
N ALA A 223 12.64 -0.05 18.81
CA ALA A 223 12.75 -1.51 18.77
C ALA A 223 13.80 -2.03 19.75
N ARG A 224 13.46 -3.12 20.45
CA ARG A 224 14.25 -3.75 21.51
C ARG A 224 14.68 -5.18 21.20
N HIS A 225 13.86 -5.96 20.51
CA HIS A 225 14.07 -7.40 20.33
C HIS A 225 14.16 -7.79 18.86
N GLN A 226 13.19 -7.41 18.04
CA GLN A 226 13.14 -7.84 16.65
C GLN A 226 12.41 -6.86 15.74
N ILE A 227 12.94 -6.72 14.52
CA ILE A 227 12.27 -6.08 13.38
C ILE A 227 12.17 -7.12 12.27
N MET A 228 10.95 -7.44 11.83
CA MET A 228 10.70 -8.24 10.64
C MET A 228 9.95 -7.39 9.63
N LEU A 229 10.54 -7.17 8.46
CA LEU A 229 9.99 -6.31 7.42
C LEU A 229 9.98 -7.08 6.11
N ALA A 230 8.80 -7.17 5.49
CA ALA A 230 8.62 -7.82 4.21
C ALA A 230 8.12 -6.78 3.20
N ASN A 231 8.95 -6.46 2.22
CA ASN A 231 8.62 -5.45 1.21
C ASN A 231 9.11 -5.86 -0.18
N ALA A 232 8.23 -5.75 -1.17
CA ALA A 232 8.54 -6.06 -2.57
C ALA A 232 9.65 -5.18 -3.15
N TYR A 233 9.63 -3.88 -2.83
CA TYR A 233 10.55 -2.88 -3.36
C TYR A 233 11.19 -2.10 -2.22
N PHE A 234 12.48 -2.34 -1.98
CA PHE A 234 13.23 -1.75 -0.88
C PHE A 234 14.37 -0.87 -1.38
N PHE A 235 14.14 0.44 -1.35
CA PHE A 235 15.15 1.45 -1.64
C PHE A 235 14.86 2.76 -0.88
N PRO A 236 14.89 2.74 0.47
CA PRO A 236 14.24 3.76 1.28
C PRO A 236 15.12 4.99 1.55
N GLY A 237 14.63 5.85 2.45
CA GLY A 237 15.33 6.96 3.13
C GLY A 237 16.77 6.68 3.57
N TYR A 238 17.68 7.66 3.45
CA TYR A 238 18.93 7.62 4.25
C TYR A 238 18.62 7.54 5.75
N GLY A 239 17.64 8.31 6.22
CA GLY A 239 17.21 8.26 7.61
C GLY A 239 16.58 6.91 7.98
N PHE A 240 15.87 6.28 7.05
CA PHE A 240 15.31 4.95 7.22
C PHE A 240 16.41 3.88 7.37
N LEU A 241 17.36 3.85 6.43
CA LEU A 241 18.51 2.94 6.47
C LEU A 241 19.34 3.14 7.74
N ARG A 242 19.64 4.39 8.09
CA ARG A 242 20.40 4.72 9.30
C ARG A 242 19.72 4.20 10.55
N ASP A 243 18.42 4.47 10.72
CA ASP A 243 17.69 4.08 11.93
C ASP A 243 17.51 2.54 12.01
N LEU A 244 17.39 1.85 10.87
CA LEU A 244 17.34 0.39 10.76
C LEU A 244 18.70 -0.26 11.09
N CYS A 245 19.80 0.20 10.47
CA CYS A 245 21.15 -0.27 10.75
C CYS A 245 21.55 0.03 12.20
N ALA A 246 21.13 1.17 12.76
CA ALA A 246 21.33 1.47 14.17
C ALA A 246 20.56 0.51 15.08
N ALA A 247 19.40 -0.02 14.67
CA ALA A 247 18.70 -1.05 15.43
C ALA A 247 19.48 -2.36 15.43
N ALA A 248 19.95 -2.82 14.27
CA ALA A 248 20.77 -4.03 14.15
C ALA A 248 22.04 -3.94 15.02
N ARG A 249 22.77 -2.83 14.96
CA ARG A 249 23.97 -2.60 15.78
C ARG A 249 23.69 -2.51 17.29
N ARG A 250 22.46 -2.21 17.71
CA ARG A 250 22.04 -2.28 19.12
C ARG A 250 21.74 -3.71 19.58
N GLY A 251 21.84 -4.71 18.70
CA GLY A 251 21.51 -6.10 19.01
C GLY A 251 20.05 -6.49 18.73
N VAL A 252 19.26 -5.62 18.09
CA VAL A 252 17.91 -5.98 17.63
C VAL A 252 18.03 -6.95 16.46
N ALA A 253 17.31 -8.08 16.49
CA ALA A 253 17.29 -9.01 15.37
C ALA A 253 16.51 -8.40 14.18
N VAL A 254 17.21 -7.95 13.15
CA VAL A 254 16.59 -7.33 11.96
C VAL A 254 16.56 -8.34 10.81
N LYS A 255 15.36 -8.72 10.38
CA LYS A 255 15.11 -9.64 9.26
C LYS A 255 14.32 -8.94 8.17
N LEU A 256 14.89 -8.89 6.97
CA LEU A 256 14.27 -8.30 5.80
C LEU A 256 13.91 -9.40 4.79
N ILE A 257 12.66 -9.41 4.35
CA ILE A 257 12.17 -10.32 3.31
C ILE A 257 11.90 -9.49 2.05
N PHE A 258 12.58 -9.85 0.96
CA PHE A 258 12.50 -9.16 -0.33
C PHE A 258 12.03 -10.11 -1.43
N GLN A 259 11.53 -9.53 -2.52
CA GLN A 259 11.22 -10.27 -3.74
C GLN A 259 12.51 -10.77 -4.40
N GLY A 260 12.71 -12.09 -4.44
CA GLY A 260 13.90 -12.72 -5.05
C GLY A 260 13.85 -12.80 -6.57
N GLN A 261 12.64 -12.81 -7.14
CA GLN A 261 12.38 -12.75 -8.58
C GLN A 261 11.46 -11.58 -8.90
N PRO A 262 11.97 -10.34 -9.02
CA PRO A 262 11.11 -9.21 -9.26
C PRO A 262 10.73 -9.05 -10.72
N ASP A 263 9.47 -8.67 -10.93
CA ASP A 263 8.87 -8.31 -12.22
C ASP A 263 9.68 -7.24 -12.97
N THR A 264 10.55 -6.50 -12.27
CA THR A 264 11.39 -5.44 -12.84
C THR A 264 12.88 -5.66 -12.47
N PRO A 265 13.76 -6.02 -13.43
CA PRO A 265 15.18 -6.26 -13.16
C PRO A 265 15.92 -5.09 -12.49
N LEU A 266 15.52 -3.86 -12.79
CA LEU A 266 16.11 -2.65 -12.20
C LEU A 266 15.84 -2.55 -10.68
N ALA A 267 14.68 -3.01 -10.23
CA ALA A 267 14.35 -3.03 -8.80
C ALA A 267 15.25 -3.99 -8.04
N LEU A 268 15.55 -5.15 -8.63
CA LEU A 268 16.48 -6.11 -8.04
C LEU A 268 17.87 -5.51 -7.86
N LEU A 269 18.36 -4.84 -8.92
CA LEU A 269 19.67 -4.20 -8.91
C LEU A 269 19.75 -3.11 -7.83
N ALA A 270 18.70 -2.29 -7.72
CA ALA A 270 18.58 -1.24 -6.72
C ALA A 270 18.59 -1.81 -5.29
N ALA A 271 17.80 -2.85 -5.02
CA ALA A 271 17.77 -3.51 -3.71
C ALA A 271 19.12 -4.15 -3.37
N ARG A 272 19.72 -4.90 -4.31
CA ARG A 272 21.02 -5.57 -4.14
C ARG A 272 22.17 -4.60 -3.92
N ALA A 273 22.08 -3.37 -4.42
CA ALA A 273 23.07 -2.32 -4.13
C ALA A 273 23.17 -1.98 -2.62
N LEU A 274 22.11 -2.25 -1.85
CA LEU A 274 22.06 -2.01 -0.39
C LEU A 274 22.48 -3.21 0.45
N TYR A 275 22.55 -4.42 -0.11
CA TYR A 275 22.70 -5.66 0.68
C TYR A 275 23.97 -5.64 1.51
N ARG A 276 25.12 -5.24 0.93
CA ARG A 276 26.40 -5.16 1.65
C ARG A 276 26.29 -4.22 2.85
N HIS A 277 25.73 -3.02 2.67
CA HIS A 277 25.57 -2.05 3.75
C HIS A 277 24.69 -2.55 4.90
N LEU A 278 23.63 -3.29 4.58
CA LEU A 278 22.70 -3.86 5.55
C LEU A 278 23.34 -5.04 6.30
N VAL A 279 23.93 -5.97 5.56
CA VAL A 279 24.58 -7.17 6.10
C VAL A 279 25.75 -6.79 7.02
N ASP A 280 26.58 -5.83 6.62
CA ASP A 280 27.70 -5.34 7.46
C ASP A 280 27.21 -4.68 8.77
N ALA A 281 25.94 -4.25 8.83
CA ALA A 281 25.32 -3.73 10.05
C ALA A 281 24.68 -4.83 10.92
N GLY A 282 24.70 -6.09 10.50
CA GLY A 282 24.07 -7.22 11.20
C GLY A 282 22.62 -7.51 10.79
N VAL A 283 22.16 -6.96 9.65
CA VAL A 283 20.82 -7.25 9.12
C VAL A 283 20.81 -8.56 8.35
N GLN A 284 19.84 -9.42 8.63
CA GLN A 284 19.59 -10.64 7.87
C GLN A 284 18.64 -10.37 6.70
N ILE A 285 18.97 -10.86 5.52
CA ILE A 285 18.18 -10.65 4.30
C ILE A 285 17.76 -12.01 3.74
N PHE A 286 16.49 -12.11 3.37
CA PHE A 286 15.85 -13.30 2.81
C PHE A 286 15.18 -12.92 1.49
N GLU A 287 15.54 -13.61 0.40
CA GLU A 287 14.91 -13.46 -0.91
C GLU A 287 13.80 -14.52 -1.04
N TYR A 288 12.54 -14.11 -1.26
CA TYR A 288 11.41 -15.01 -1.56
C TYR A 288 11.50 -15.50 -3.01
N CYS A 289 11.45 -16.82 -3.20
CA CYS A 289 11.82 -17.47 -4.47
C CYS A 289 10.74 -18.35 -5.10
N GLU A 290 9.54 -18.41 -4.52
CA GLU A 290 8.48 -19.34 -4.99
C GLU A 290 7.60 -18.73 -6.09
N ARG A 291 7.15 -17.49 -5.89
CA ARG A 291 6.25 -16.75 -6.79
C ARG A 291 6.48 -15.24 -6.61
N PRO A 292 5.86 -14.35 -7.41
CA PRO A 292 5.97 -12.93 -7.18
C PRO A 292 5.54 -12.53 -5.76
N PHE A 293 6.35 -11.71 -5.08
CA PHE A 293 6.11 -11.24 -3.71
C PHE A 293 5.80 -9.74 -3.68
N HIS A 294 4.58 -9.43 -3.27
CA HIS A 294 4.05 -8.07 -3.25
C HIS A 294 3.74 -7.53 -1.85
N GLY A 295 4.18 -8.18 -0.77
CA GLY A 295 3.93 -7.68 0.58
C GLY A 295 4.48 -6.27 0.85
N LYS A 296 3.77 -5.50 1.68
CA LYS A 296 4.21 -4.21 2.26
C LYS A 296 3.90 -4.17 3.75
N VAL A 297 4.51 -5.10 4.49
CA VAL A 297 4.16 -5.38 5.88
C VAL A 297 5.40 -5.36 6.78
N ALA A 298 5.20 -5.04 8.05
CA ALA A 298 6.25 -5.20 9.06
C ALA A 298 5.67 -5.54 10.43
N VAL A 299 6.48 -6.21 11.24
CA VAL A 299 6.23 -6.52 12.65
C VAL A 299 7.46 -6.13 13.46
N ILE A 300 7.25 -5.45 14.58
CA ILE A 300 8.31 -5.00 15.49
C ILE A 300 7.93 -5.40 16.92
N ASP A 301 8.86 -6.08 17.58
CA ASP A 301 8.76 -6.52 18.99
C ASP A 301 7.44 -7.23 19.34
N GLY A 302 6.85 -7.96 18.39
CA GLY A 302 5.65 -8.76 18.59
C GLY A 302 4.38 -8.01 18.99
N HIS A 303 4.36 -6.68 18.89
CA HIS A 303 3.19 -5.86 19.28
C HIS A 303 2.87 -4.72 18.31
N TRP A 304 3.87 -4.18 17.62
CA TRP A 304 3.66 -3.14 16.60
C TRP A 304 3.73 -3.78 15.22
N SER A 305 2.80 -3.41 14.34
CA SER A 305 2.78 -3.90 12.96
C SER A 305 2.20 -2.87 11.99
N THR A 306 2.42 -3.09 10.70
CA THR A 306 1.78 -2.30 9.65
C THR A 306 1.43 -3.14 8.44
N VAL A 307 0.31 -2.80 7.81
CA VAL A 307 -0.17 -3.33 6.54
C VAL A 307 -0.67 -2.15 5.70
N GLY A 308 -0.35 -2.13 4.41
CA GLY A 308 -0.78 -1.04 3.54
C GLY A 308 -0.30 -1.20 2.10
N SER A 309 -0.36 -0.10 1.35
CA SER A 309 0.02 -0.07 -0.07
C SER A 309 1.47 0.37 -0.30
N SER A 310 2.11 0.98 0.71
CA SER A 310 3.39 1.68 0.54
C SER A 310 4.57 0.74 0.31
N ASN A 311 5.12 0.76 -0.90
CA ASN A 311 6.46 0.26 -1.14
C ASN A 311 7.50 1.17 -0.46
N LEU A 312 8.67 0.63 -0.13
CA LEU A 312 9.75 1.38 0.52
C LEU A 312 10.79 1.87 -0.49
N ASP A 313 10.34 2.33 -1.65
CA ASP A 313 11.15 2.88 -2.73
C ASP A 313 10.95 4.41 -2.92
N PRO A 314 11.83 5.09 -3.65
CA PRO A 314 11.77 6.54 -3.83
C PRO A 314 10.51 7.04 -4.53
N LEU A 315 9.91 6.29 -5.46
CA LEU A 315 8.69 6.73 -6.15
C LEU A 315 7.48 6.65 -5.22
N SER A 316 7.32 5.52 -4.52
CA SER A 316 6.29 5.35 -3.50
C SER A 316 6.41 6.38 -2.39
N LEU A 317 7.61 6.52 -1.80
CA LEU A 317 7.83 7.42 -0.68
C LEU A 317 7.84 8.90 -1.09
N ALA A 318 8.32 9.26 -2.30
CA ALA A 318 8.47 10.65 -2.71
C ALA A 318 7.33 11.20 -3.58
N LEU A 319 6.57 10.37 -4.30
CA LEU A 319 5.59 10.86 -5.29
C LEU A 319 4.21 10.21 -5.23
N ASN A 320 4.10 8.89 -5.11
CA ASN A 320 2.81 8.19 -5.24
C ASN A 320 1.92 8.38 -4.03
N LEU A 321 0.61 8.38 -4.23
CA LEU A 321 -0.32 8.44 -3.12
C LEU A 321 -0.47 7.05 -2.51
N GLU A 322 -0.26 6.94 -1.20
CA GLU A 322 -0.20 5.66 -0.48
C GLU A 322 -0.99 5.74 0.83
N ALA A 323 -1.30 4.59 1.43
CA ALA A 323 -1.89 4.52 2.76
C ALA A 323 -1.51 3.24 3.49
N ASN A 324 -1.35 3.35 4.81
CA ASN A 324 -1.07 2.22 5.70
C ASN A 324 -1.96 2.30 6.96
N LEU A 325 -2.25 1.14 7.56
CA LEU A 325 -2.60 1.07 8.97
C LEU A 325 -1.34 0.77 9.79
N MET A 326 -1.15 1.54 10.85
CA MET A 326 -0.23 1.22 11.94
C MET A 326 -1.06 0.59 13.05
N ILE A 327 -0.63 -0.56 13.54
CA ILE A 327 -1.41 -1.42 14.43
C ILE A 327 -0.57 -1.74 15.67
N ARG A 328 -1.15 -1.54 16.85
CA ARG A 328 -0.62 -2.02 18.13
C ARG A 328 -1.58 -3.05 18.69
N ASN A 329 -1.21 -4.31 18.52
CA ASN A 329 -1.95 -5.45 19.03
C ASN A 329 -1.06 -6.70 18.98
N ALA A 330 -0.80 -7.31 20.14
CA ALA A 330 0.08 -8.46 20.21
C ALA A 330 -0.46 -9.70 19.49
N ALA A 331 -1.78 -9.92 19.49
CA ALA A 331 -2.37 -11.06 18.79
C ALA A 331 -2.20 -10.95 17.26
N PHE A 332 -2.54 -9.79 16.70
CA PHE A 332 -2.37 -9.51 15.27
C PHE A 332 -0.89 -9.55 14.85
N ALA A 333 0.00 -8.93 15.64
CA ALA A 333 1.43 -8.94 15.38
C ALA A 333 2.01 -10.36 15.40
N ARG A 334 1.56 -11.23 16.31
CA ARG A 334 1.96 -12.65 16.34
C ARG A 334 1.45 -13.43 15.13
N ASP A 335 0.22 -13.21 14.68
CA ASP A 335 -0.30 -13.88 13.47
C ASP A 335 0.50 -13.49 12.22
N LEU A 336 0.69 -12.18 12.00
CA LEU A 336 1.49 -11.68 10.88
C LEU A 336 2.94 -12.18 10.95
N HIS A 337 3.55 -12.14 12.13
CA HIS A 337 4.89 -12.68 12.34
C HIS A 337 4.95 -14.18 12.02
N GLY A 338 3.97 -14.96 12.47
CA GLY A 338 3.90 -16.40 12.20
C GLY A 338 3.80 -16.72 10.72
N ARG A 339 3.01 -15.96 9.95
CA ARG A 339 2.91 -16.10 8.47
C ARG A 339 4.23 -15.75 7.80
N LEU A 340 4.84 -14.62 8.15
CA LEU A 340 6.13 -14.21 7.60
C LEU A 340 7.26 -15.16 7.97
N GLN A 341 7.25 -15.70 9.19
CA GLN A 341 8.24 -16.69 9.61
C GLN A 341 8.11 -17.99 8.81
N ARG A 342 6.89 -18.50 8.61
CA ARG A 342 6.65 -19.68 7.75
C ARG A 342 7.10 -19.41 6.31
N LEU A 343 6.74 -18.25 5.77
CA LEU A 343 7.15 -17.81 4.44
C LEU A 343 8.67 -17.80 4.30
N MET A 344 9.36 -17.17 5.26
CA MET A 344 10.81 -17.08 5.32
C MET A 344 11.49 -18.45 5.43
N GLN A 345 10.94 -19.36 6.24
CA GLN A 345 11.53 -20.68 6.48
C GLN A 345 11.35 -21.65 5.30
N ARG A 346 10.23 -21.56 4.59
CA ARG A 346 9.86 -22.54 3.56
C ARG A 346 10.16 -22.10 2.14
N HIS A 347 10.14 -20.80 1.89
CA HIS A 347 10.09 -20.25 0.52
C HIS A 347 11.11 -19.15 0.26
N CYS A 348 11.92 -18.79 1.26
CA CYS A 348 13.02 -17.85 1.08
C CYS A 348 14.38 -18.52 1.10
N ARG A 349 15.30 -17.91 0.36
CA ARG A 349 16.73 -18.16 0.47
C ARG A 349 17.38 -17.05 1.30
N GLU A 350 18.14 -17.42 2.32
CA GLU A 350 18.95 -16.44 3.06
C GLU A 350 20.11 -15.96 2.19
N VAL A 351 20.32 -14.64 2.18
CA VAL A 351 21.47 -14.01 1.54
C VAL A 351 22.66 -14.12 2.49
N VAL A 352 23.51 -15.12 2.24
CA VAL A 352 24.69 -15.38 3.06
C VAL A 352 25.68 -14.22 2.96
N PRO A 353 26.14 -13.62 4.08
CA PRO A 353 27.04 -12.47 4.07
C PRO A 353 28.31 -12.64 3.24
N ALA A 354 28.87 -13.84 3.23
CA ALA A 354 30.06 -14.20 2.46
C ALA A 354 29.81 -14.21 0.93
N GLN A 355 28.58 -14.42 0.49
CA GLN A 355 28.20 -14.45 -0.92
C GLN A 355 27.87 -13.07 -1.48
N VAL A 356 27.69 -12.06 -0.63
CA VAL A 356 27.47 -10.68 -1.07
C VAL A 356 28.81 -10.12 -1.58
N PRO A 357 28.95 -9.64 -2.82
CA PRO A 357 30.23 -9.12 -3.28
C PRO A 357 30.59 -7.83 -2.51
N HIS A 358 31.80 -7.77 -1.95
CA HIS A 358 32.40 -6.51 -1.48
C HIS A 358 32.52 -5.48 -2.62
N GLY A 359 32.48 -5.96 -3.86
CA GLY A 359 32.65 -5.18 -5.06
C GLY A 359 34.12 -4.91 -5.36
N ARG A 360 34.43 -4.55 -6.60
CA ARG A 360 35.78 -4.06 -6.95
C ARG A 360 36.05 -2.75 -6.21
N PHE A 361 37.32 -2.39 -6.00
CA PHE A 361 37.70 -1.23 -5.17
C PHE A 361 37.04 0.12 -5.53
N TRP A 362 36.58 0.32 -6.77
CA TRP A 362 35.80 1.50 -7.18
C TRP A 362 34.29 1.43 -6.88
N GLN A 363 33.73 0.22 -6.71
CA GLN A 363 32.29 0.02 -6.48
C GLN A 363 31.79 0.54 -5.11
N PRO A 364 32.58 0.51 -4.01
CA PRO A 364 32.24 1.19 -2.76
C PRO A 364 32.06 2.70 -2.90
N LEU A 365 32.65 3.35 -3.92
CA LEU A 365 32.43 4.76 -4.24
C LEU A 365 31.24 4.96 -5.19
N LEU A 366 31.09 4.07 -6.18
CA LEU A 366 30.03 4.16 -7.19
C LEU A 366 28.65 3.75 -6.67
N ARG A 367 28.53 2.77 -5.77
CA ARG A 367 27.23 2.30 -5.25
C ARG A 367 26.51 3.37 -4.39
N PRO A 368 27.18 4.09 -3.46
CA PRO A 368 26.56 5.20 -2.76
C PRO A 368 26.18 6.36 -3.68
N LEU A 369 26.99 6.64 -4.73
CA LEU A 369 26.67 7.64 -5.74
C LEU A 369 25.46 7.23 -6.58
N LEU A 370 25.44 6.00 -7.09
CA LEU A 370 24.30 5.44 -7.82
C LEU A 370 23.03 5.45 -6.95
N PHE A 371 23.15 5.05 -5.68
CA PHE A 371 22.07 5.15 -4.71
C PHE A 371 21.58 6.60 -4.56
N HIS A 372 22.50 7.54 -4.40
CA HIS A 372 22.20 8.97 -4.28
C HIS A 372 21.47 9.51 -5.52
N VAL A 373 21.95 9.18 -6.71
CA VAL A 373 21.33 9.59 -7.98
C VAL A 373 19.93 8.99 -8.08
N LEU A 374 19.79 7.66 -8.06
CA LEU A 374 18.51 6.96 -8.21
C LEU A 374 17.48 7.40 -7.16
N ARG A 375 17.92 7.66 -5.94
CA ARG A 375 17.06 8.15 -4.85
C ARG A 375 16.52 9.55 -5.11
N ASN A 376 17.32 10.44 -5.68
CA ASN A 376 16.94 11.83 -5.87
C ASN A 376 16.24 12.06 -7.23
N VAL A 377 16.29 11.12 -8.17
CA VAL A 377 15.56 11.21 -9.46
C VAL A 377 14.09 11.62 -9.26
N PRO A 378 13.30 11.01 -8.36
CA PRO A 378 11.91 11.43 -8.16
C PRO A 378 11.77 12.85 -7.60
N GLN A 379 12.69 13.28 -6.74
CA GLN A 379 12.68 14.64 -6.19
C GLN A 379 13.08 15.67 -7.25
N TRP A 380 14.04 15.34 -8.12
CA TRP A 380 14.40 16.19 -9.25
C TRP A 380 13.28 16.23 -10.29
N ALA A 381 12.67 15.09 -10.62
CA ALA A 381 11.47 15.01 -11.45
C ALA A 381 10.30 15.80 -10.86
N SER A 382 10.21 15.90 -9.53
CA SER A 382 9.19 16.73 -8.86
C SER A 382 9.36 18.24 -9.05
N ARG A 383 10.53 18.70 -9.54
CA ARG A 383 10.82 20.10 -9.89
C ARG A 383 10.40 20.46 -11.31
N LEU A 384 10.11 19.47 -12.16
CA LEU A 384 9.39 19.71 -13.42
C LEU A 384 8.00 20.29 -13.11
N PRO A 385 7.39 21.08 -14.02
CA PRO A 385 6.17 21.81 -13.75
C PRO A 385 5.13 20.92 -13.05
N LYS A 386 4.72 21.32 -11.83
CA LYS A 386 3.78 20.58 -11.01
C LYS A 386 2.42 20.57 -11.71
N ARG A 387 2.13 19.52 -12.47
CA ARG A 387 0.77 19.31 -12.96
C ARG A 387 -0.07 18.80 -11.79
N THR A 388 -1.17 19.50 -11.52
CA THR A 388 -2.17 19.03 -10.58
C THR A 388 -2.91 17.86 -11.22
N PRO A 389 -2.92 16.66 -10.60
CA PRO A 389 -3.67 15.53 -11.14
C PRO A 389 -5.15 15.90 -11.24
N ARG A 390 -5.80 15.49 -12.32
CA ARG A 390 -7.23 15.73 -12.56
C ARG A 390 -7.99 14.41 -12.44
N THR A 391 -9.19 14.46 -11.88
CA THR A 391 -10.12 13.32 -11.93
C THR A 391 -11.19 13.56 -12.97
N ALA A 392 -11.41 12.61 -13.86
CA ALA A 392 -12.56 12.61 -14.76
C ALA A 392 -13.72 11.87 -14.09
N VAL A 393 -14.86 12.53 -13.87
CA VAL A 393 -16.07 11.90 -13.34
C VAL A 393 -16.87 11.34 -14.50
N LEU A 394 -17.10 10.04 -14.51
CA LEU A 394 -17.92 9.35 -15.49
C LEU A 394 -19.30 9.16 -14.86
N ARG A 395 -20.31 9.85 -15.40
CA ARG A 395 -21.70 9.77 -14.97
C ARG A 395 -22.57 9.29 -16.13
N ARG A 396 -23.71 8.69 -15.80
CA ARG A 396 -24.78 8.41 -16.77
C ARG A 396 -25.02 9.63 -17.65
N LYS A 397 -24.91 9.48 -18.98
CA LYS A 397 -25.42 10.48 -19.92
C LYS A 397 -26.93 10.57 -19.69
N ARG A 398 -27.40 11.65 -19.05
CA ARG A 398 -28.83 11.97 -19.07
C ARG A 398 -29.18 12.15 -20.56
N HIS A 399 -29.95 11.23 -21.13
CA HIS A 399 -30.63 11.55 -22.38
C HIS A 399 -31.55 12.72 -22.05
N ALA A 400 -31.36 13.84 -22.73
CA ALA A 400 -32.33 14.93 -22.67
C ALA A 400 -33.68 14.38 -23.18
N PRO A 401 -34.81 14.76 -22.56
CA PRO A 401 -36.13 14.32 -22.99
C PRO A 401 -36.43 14.76 -24.43
#